data_AF-A0ABC9PBN2-F1
#
_entry.id   AF-A0ABC9PBN2-F1
#
_cell.length_a   1.000
_cell.length_b   1.000
_cell.length_c   1.000
_cell.angle_alpha   90.00
_cell.angle_beta   90.00
_cell.angle_gamma   90.00
#
_symmetry.space_group_name_H-M   'P 1'
#
loop_
_entity.id
_entity.type
_entity.pdbx_description
1 polymer ?
#
loop_
_entity_poly.entity_id
_entity_poly.type
_entity_poly.pdbx_seq_one_letter_code
_entity_poly.pdbx_strand_id
1 'polypeptide(L)'
;MYKETVMKVRELIKELKEQGLDVHDEYALESNPPYVALYYSEKMHGRKFLELVISSDCGVKEKAKEAEFTRVKFHEETVLSPINLKNLSSGDEGPINRQVKIEELIKDNVVAVATMSYNKVKELYESK
;
A
#
# COMPACT_ATOMS: atom_id res chain seq x y z
N MET A 1 -3.56 16.06 23.84
CA MET A 1 -2.99 15.66 22.53
C MET A 1 -3.62 14.33 22.16
N TYR A 2 -4.56 14.32 21.22
CA TYR A 2 -5.07 13.07 20.67
C TYR A 2 -4.02 12.58 19.68
N LYS A 3 -3.43 11.40 19.91
CA LYS A 3 -2.71 10.70 18.85
C LYS A 3 -3.73 10.43 17.75
N GLU A 4 -3.53 10.98 16.57
CA GLU A 4 -4.22 10.46 15.39
C GLU A 4 -3.85 8.98 15.29
N THR A 5 -4.86 8.12 15.35
CA THR A 5 -4.65 6.67 15.26
C THR A 5 -4.12 6.37 13.87
N VAL A 6 -2.90 5.85 13.80
CA VAL A 6 -2.30 5.39 12.55
C VAL A 6 -3.12 4.21 12.03
N MET A 7 -3.48 4.25 10.75
CA MET A 7 -4.31 3.22 10.12
C MET A 7 -3.60 1.86 10.17
N LYS A 8 -4.34 0.80 10.49
CA LYS A 8 -3.83 -0.58 10.45
C LYS A 8 -3.96 -1.20 9.07
N VAL A 9 -3.15 -2.21 8.77
CA VAL A 9 -3.22 -2.97 7.51
C VAL A 9 -4.64 -3.45 7.21
N ARG A 10 -5.30 -4.12 8.17
CA ARG A 10 -6.67 -4.62 7.97
C ARG A 10 -7.69 -3.52 7.67
N GLU A 11 -7.50 -2.33 8.22
CA GLU A 11 -8.43 -1.22 8.08
C GLU A 11 -8.35 -0.66 6.67
N LEU A 12 -7.14 -0.47 6.15
CA LEU A 12 -6.95 -0.06 4.76
C LEU A 12 -7.54 -1.09 3.78
N ILE A 13 -7.23 -2.38 3.95
CA ILE A 13 -7.75 -3.43 3.07
C ILE A 13 -9.28 -3.45 3.11
N LYS A 14 -9.88 -3.30 4.30
CA LYS A 14 -11.33 -3.22 4.46
C LYS A 14 -11.92 -2.03 3.71
N GLU A 15 -11.36 -0.82 3.90
CA GLU A 15 -11.83 0.40 3.23
C GLU A 15 -11.76 0.28 1.70
N LEU A 16 -10.69 -0.30 1.16
CA LEU A 16 -10.55 -0.53 -0.28
C LEU A 16 -11.61 -1.49 -0.81
N LYS A 17 -11.88 -2.58 -0.09
CA LYS A 17 -12.94 -3.54 -0.45
C LYS A 17 -14.33 -2.94 -0.33
N GLU A 18 -14.58 -2.11 0.67
CA GLU A 18 -15.85 -1.38 0.83
C GLU A 18 -16.10 -0.36 -0.30
N GLN A 19 -15.04 0.13 -0.95
CA GLN A 19 -15.13 0.92 -2.19
C GLN A 19 -15.37 0.06 -3.45
N GLY A 20 -15.48 -1.26 -3.31
CA GLY A 20 -15.70 -2.19 -4.43
C GLY A 20 -14.43 -2.58 -5.18
N LEU A 21 -13.24 -2.36 -4.61
CA LEU A 21 -11.97 -2.76 -5.22
C LEU A 21 -11.68 -4.25 -4.98
N ASP A 22 -11.24 -4.95 -6.03
CA ASP A 22 -10.85 -6.36 -5.98
C ASP A 22 -9.39 -6.50 -5.53
N VAL A 23 -9.19 -6.52 -4.21
CA VAL A 23 -7.87 -6.47 -3.57
C VAL A 23 -7.50 -7.80 -2.91
N HIS A 24 -6.29 -8.27 -3.23
CA HIS A 24 -5.68 -9.45 -2.62
C HIS A 24 -4.39 -9.08 -1.89
N ASP A 25 -4.20 -9.66 -0.71
CA ASP A 25 -3.06 -9.40 0.17
C ASP A 25 -2.10 -10.60 0.32
N GLU A 26 -0.80 -10.32 0.24
CA GLU A 26 0.29 -11.28 0.49
C GLU A 26 1.23 -10.73 1.58
N TYR A 27 1.66 -11.58 2.50
CA TYR A 27 2.46 -11.17 3.67
C TYR A 27 3.90 -11.62 3.49
N ALA A 28 4.78 -10.68 3.15
CA ALA A 28 6.21 -10.90 3.00
C ALA A 28 6.93 -10.66 4.34
N LEU A 29 6.63 -11.50 5.34
CA LEU A 29 7.13 -11.31 6.71
C LEU A 29 8.62 -11.64 6.89
N GLU A 30 9.19 -12.42 5.98
CA GLU A 30 10.62 -12.75 5.97
C GLU A 30 11.47 -11.68 5.25
N SER A 31 10.83 -10.67 4.64
CA SER A 31 11.54 -9.54 4.01
C SER A 31 12.13 -8.59 5.06
N ASN A 32 13.15 -7.83 4.65
CA ASN A 32 13.77 -6.83 5.51
C ASN A 32 13.78 -5.44 4.81
N PRO A 33 12.87 -4.52 5.18
CA PRO A 33 11.82 -4.65 6.20
C PRO A 33 10.65 -5.54 5.73
N PRO A 34 9.85 -6.12 6.66
CA PRO A 34 8.66 -6.88 6.28
C PRO A 34 7.58 -5.96 5.73
N TYR A 35 6.75 -6.51 4.85
CA TYR A 35 5.66 -5.77 4.24
C TYR A 35 4.45 -6.64 3.91
N VAL A 36 3.32 -5.99 3.68
CA VAL A 36 2.12 -6.60 3.09
C VAL A 36 1.96 -6.05 1.68
N ALA A 37 2.03 -6.90 0.67
CA ALA A 37 1.80 -6.52 -0.71
C ALA A 37 0.31 -6.63 -1.04
N LEU A 38 -0.22 -5.63 -1.75
CA LEU A 38 -1.57 -5.64 -2.29
C LEU A 38 -1.54 -5.74 -3.81
N TYR A 39 -2.39 -6.61 -4.34
CA TYR A 39 -2.49 -6.93 -5.76
C TYR A 39 -3.87 -6.61 -6.31
N TYR A 40 -3.88 -6.10 -7.54
CA TYR A 40 -5.07 -5.97 -8.36
C TYR A 40 -5.37 -7.35 -8.96
N SER A 41 -6.54 -7.90 -8.64
CA SER A 41 -7.02 -9.22 -9.10
C SER A 41 -6.22 -10.43 -8.59
N GLU A 42 -6.89 -11.60 -8.50
CA GLU A 42 -6.30 -12.88 -8.06
C GLU A 42 -5.08 -13.35 -8.89
N LYS A 43 -4.92 -12.83 -10.11
CA LYS A 43 -3.74 -13.08 -10.94
C LYS A 43 -2.56 -12.27 -10.42
N MET A 44 -1.99 -12.68 -9.29
CA MET A 44 -0.98 -11.95 -8.52
C MET A 44 0.27 -11.52 -9.32
N HIS A 45 0.62 -12.22 -10.42
CA HIS A 45 1.85 -11.94 -11.16
C HIS A 45 1.80 -10.60 -11.89
N GLY A 46 2.68 -9.68 -11.48
CA GLY A 46 2.86 -8.35 -12.07
C GLY A 46 1.87 -7.29 -11.60
N ARG A 47 0.79 -7.66 -10.92
CA ARG A 47 -0.32 -6.75 -10.60
C ARG A 47 -0.25 -6.11 -9.21
N LYS A 48 0.94 -6.12 -8.62
CA LYS A 48 1.18 -5.47 -7.32
C LYS A 48 0.97 -3.98 -7.51
N PHE A 49 0.15 -3.36 -6.67
CA PHE A 49 -0.11 -1.92 -6.71
C PHE A 49 0.32 -1.20 -5.43
N LEU A 50 0.54 -1.94 -4.35
CA LEU A 50 0.91 -1.36 -3.06
C LEU A 50 1.80 -2.29 -2.25
N GLU A 51 2.69 -1.71 -1.45
CA GLU A 51 3.33 -2.38 -0.31
C GLU A 51 3.15 -1.55 0.95
N LEU A 52 2.71 -2.20 2.01
CA LEU A 52 2.57 -1.62 3.35
C LEU A 52 3.75 -2.09 4.19
N VAL A 53 4.72 -1.20 4.42
CA VAL A 53 5.91 -1.53 5.21
C VAL A 53 5.56 -1.51 6.68
N ILE A 54 5.64 -2.67 7.33
CA ILE A 54 5.31 -2.88 8.74
C ILE A 54 6.58 -3.07 9.57
N SER A 55 6.43 -3.01 10.89
CA SER A 55 7.54 -3.21 11.82
C SER A 55 8.02 -4.66 11.84
N SER A 56 9.32 -4.85 12.05
CA SER A 56 10.01 -6.15 12.06
C SER A 56 9.56 -7.11 13.16
N ASP A 57 8.84 -6.63 14.17
CA ASP A 57 8.28 -7.44 15.26
C ASP A 57 6.98 -8.17 14.87
N CYS A 58 6.42 -7.88 13.69
CA CYS A 58 5.25 -8.54 13.13
C CYS A 58 5.57 -9.90 12.50
N GLY A 59 6.25 -10.79 13.23
CA GLY A 59 6.73 -12.08 12.70
C GLY A 59 5.65 -13.12 12.37
N VAL A 60 4.36 -12.79 12.44
CA VAL A 60 3.24 -13.67 12.06
C VAL A 60 2.08 -12.90 11.41
N LYS A 61 1.34 -13.56 10.51
CA LYS A 61 0.28 -12.96 9.68
C LYS A 61 -0.80 -12.22 10.48
N GLU A 62 -1.28 -12.80 11.58
CA GLU A 62 -2.32 -12.17 12.39
C GLU A 62 -1.83 -10.89 13.07
N LYS A 63 -0.55 -10.83 13.47
CA LYS A 63 0.04 -9.58 13.96
C LYS A 63 0.20 -8.55 12.85
N ALA A 64 0.61 -8.99 11.66
CA ALA A 64 0.76 -8.11 10.50
C ALA A 64 -0.56 -7.48 10.04
N LYS A 65 -1.70 -8.18 10.15
CA LYS A 65 -3.04 -7.61 9.90
C LYS A 65 -3.39 -6.47 10.86
N GLU A 66 -2.98 -6.61 12.12
CA GLU A 66 -3.21 -5.62 13.17
C GLU A 66 -2.12 -4.55 13.24
N ALA A 67 -1.07 -4.69 12.42
CA ALA A 67 0.07 -3.80 12.45
C ALA A 67 -0.27 -2.43 11.85
N GLU A 68 0.27 -1.40 12.48
CA GLU A 68 0.43 -0.09 11.88
C GLU A 68 1.58 -0.17 10.87
N PHE A 69 1.38 0.40 9.69
CA PHE A 69 2.43 0.52 8.69
C PHE A 69 3.07 1.90 8.78
N THR A 70 4.37 1.96 8.51
CA THR A 70 5.17 3.18 8.63
C THR A 70 5.38 3.88 7.29
N ARG A 71 5.25 3.12 6.19
CA ARG A 71 5.39 3.60 4.82
C ARG A 71 4.44 2.87 3.90
N VAL A 72 3.97 3.59 2.89
CA VAL A 72 3.27 3.02 1.73
C VAL A 72 4.18 3.18 0.54
N LYS A 73 4.53 2.06 -0.10
CA LYS A 73 5.09 2.07 -1.44
C LYS A 73 3.99 1.79 -2.46
N PHE A 74 4.08 2.40 -3.62
CA PHE A 74 3.06 2.37 -4.65
C PHE A 74 3.69 2.40 -6.04
N HIS A 75 2.85 2.18 -7.05
CA HIS A 75 3.30 2.04 -8.44
C HIS A 75 3.90 3.36 -8.96
N GLU A 76 4.99 3.27 -9.72
CA GLU A 76 5.79 4.42 -10.13
C GLU A 76 5.00 5.42 -10.98
N GLU A 77 4.18 4.89 -11.89
CA GLU A 77 3.32 5.67 -12.78
C GLU A 77 2.12 6.33 -12.09
N THR A 78 1.87 6.07 -10.82
CA THR A 78 0.71 6.63 -10.11
C THR A 78 0.83 8.14 -9.96
N VAL A 79 -0.09 8.88 -10.56
CA VAL A 79 -0.14 10.34 -10.42
C VAL A 79 -0.94 10.69 -9.17
N LEU A 80 -0.29 11.33 -8.19
CA LEU A 80 -0.90 11.65 -6.91
C LEU A 80 -1.70 12.96 -6.88
N SER A 81 -1.87 13.67 -8.01
CA SER A 81 -2.64 14.92 -8.04
C SER A 81 -4.13 14.67 -7.76
N PRO A 82 -4.80 15.33 -6.79
CA PRO A 82 -4.43 16.60 -6.12
C PRO A 82 -3.66 16.49 -4.79
N ILE A 83 -3.26 15.29 -4.39
CA ILE A 83 -2.54 15.00 -3.15
C ILE A 83 -1.08 15.46 -3.31
N ASN A 84 -0.75 16.62 -2.73
CA ASN A 84 0.58 17.22 -2.86
C ASN A 84 1.54 16.64 -1.81
N LEU A 85 2.11 15.47 -2.11
CA LEU A 85 2.97 14.71 -1.19
C LEU A 85 4.41 14.66 -1.67
N LYS A 86 5.34 14.80 -0.72
CA LYS A 86 6.74 14.47 -0.92
C LYS A 86 6.87 12.95 -0.99
N ASN A 87 6.80 12.40 -2.19
CA ASN A 87 7.15 11.00 -2.41
C ASN A 87 8.64 10.88 -2.71
N LEU A 88 9.21 9.77 -2.24
CA LEU A 88 10.61 9.43 -2.43
C LEU A 88 10.70 8.18 -3.30
N SER A 89 11.83 8.00 -3.99
CA SER A 89 12.17 6.68 -4.50
C SER A 89 12.44 5.73 -3.33
N SER A 90 11.99 4.49 -3.41
CA SER A 90 12.32 3.42 -2.47
C SER A 90 13.66 2.74 -2.79
N GLY A 91 14.23 2.99 -3.97
CA GLY A 91 15.46 2.35 -4.45
C GLY A 91 15.28 0.96 -5.05
N ASP A 92 14.04 0.46 -5.17
CA ASP A 92 13.73 -0.81 -5.79
C ASP A 92 13.76 -0.67 -7.33
N GLU A 93 14.27 -1.68 -8.05
CA GLU A 93 14.27 -1.70 -9.54
C GLU A 93 12.90 -2.09 -10.15
N GLY A 94 11.92 -2.42 -9.31
CA GLY A 94 10.58 -2.83 -9.72
C GLY A 94 9.58 -1.67 -9.86
N PRO A 95 8.37 -1.92 -10.39
CA PRO A 95 7.36 -0.89 -10.61
C PRO A 95 6.80 -0.29 -9.31
N ILE A 96 6.97 -0.97 -8.17
CA ILE A 96 6.65 -0.44 -6.83
C ILE A 96 7.90 0.24 -6.25
N ASN A 97 8.25 1.41 -6.79
CA ASN A 97 9.47 2.12 -6.42
C ASN A 97 9.27 3.53 -5.85
N ARG A 98 8.02 3.99 -5.69
CA ARG A 98 7.70 5.27 -5.05
C ARG A 98 7.12 5.04 -3.68
N GLN A 99 7.45 5.89 -2.72
CA GLN A 99 7.02 5.74 -1.33
C GLN A 99 6.68 7.05 -0.65
N VAL A 100 5.79 6.98 0.34
CA VAL A 100 5.48 8.07 1.28
C VAL A 100 5.46 7.50 2.70
N LYS A 101 5.92 8.29 3.68
CA LYS A 101 5.86 7.94 5.10
C LYS A 101 4.48 8.28 5.66
N ILE A 102 3.95 7.42 6.55
CA ILE A 102 2.61 7.64 7.11
C ILE A 102 2.54 8.83 8.06
N GLU A 103 3.64 9.16 8.73
CA GLU A 103 3.74 10.38 9.56
C GLU A 103 3.51 11.68 8.75
N GLU A 104 3.64 11.62 7.43
CA GLU A 104 3.41 12.73 6.51
C GLU A 104 2.01 12.67 5.86
N LEU A 105 1.16 11.72 6.29
CA LEU A 105 -0.16 11.44 5.72
C LEU A 105 -1.26 11.41 6.78
N ILE A 106 -2.35 12.12 6.49
CA ILE A 106 -3.63 11.84 7.14
C ILE A 106 -4.25 10.56 6.53
N LYS A 107 -5.12 9.88 7.29
CA LYS A 107 -5.77 8.62 6.90
C LYS A 107 -6.38 8.66 5.49
N ASP A 108 -7.12 9.71 5.15
CA ASP A 108 -7.80 9.83 3.86
C ASP A 108 -6.80 9.89 2.68
N ASN A 109 -5.62 10.47 2.89
CA ASN A 109 -4.59 10.50 1.87
C ASN A 109 -4.00 9.11 1.61
N VAL A 110 -3.91 8.25 2.63
CA VAL A 110 -3.43 6.86 2.45
C VAL A 110 -4.38 6.08 1.55
N VAL A 111 -5.69 6.16 1.83
CA VAL A 111 -6.72 5.50 1.02
C VAL A 111 -6.67 6.03 -0.41
N ALA A 112 -6.56 7.34 -0.60
CA ALA A 112 -6.50 7.94 -1.93
C ALA A 112 -5.25 7.51 -2.72
N VAL A 113 -4.06 7.47 -2.09
CA VAL A 113 -2.82 6.93 -2.70
C VAL A 113 -3.03 5.47 -3.14
N ALA A 114 -3.60 4.65 -2.27
CA ALA A 114 -3.85 3.24 -2.56
C ALA A 114 -4.83 3.07 -3.73
N THR A 115 -5.94 3.80 -3.74
CA THR A 115 -6.95 3.76 -4.80
C THR A 115 -6.38 4.27 -6.15
N MET A 116 -5.61 5.36 -6.14
CA MET A 116 -4.95 5.86 -7.35
C MET A 116 -3.96 4.84 -7.92
N SER A 117 -3.17 4.20 -7.06
CA SER A 117 -2.21 3.18 -7.48
C SER A 117 -2.91 1.94 -8.03
N TYR A 118 -4.00 1.51 -7.38
CA TYR A 118 -4.85 0.43 -7.87
C TYR A 118 -5.39 0.75 -9.27
N ASN A 119 -5.96 1.94 -9.47
CA ASN A 119 -6.53 2.34 -10.76
C ASN A 119 -5.47 2.40 -11.85
N LYS A 120 -4.27 2.91 -11.55
CA LYS A 120 -3.17 2.92 -12.52
C LYS A 120 -2.76 1.50 -12.92
N VAL A 121 -2.62 0.58 -11.96
CA VAL A 121 -2.31 -0.83 -12.28
C VAL A 121 -3.46 -1.47 -13.05
N LYS A 122 -4.71 -1.23 -12.66
CA LYS A 122 -5.89 -1.70 -13.39
C LYS A 122 -5.85 -1.24 -14.84
N GLU A 123 -5.60 0.04 -15.10
CA GLU A 123 -5.45 0.60 -16.45
C GLU A 123 -4.37 -0.16 -17.23
N LEU A 124 -3.16 -0.33 -16.67
CA LEU A 124 -2.04 -1.00 -17.34
C LEU A 124 -2.29 -2.48 -17.70
N TYR A 125 -3.18 -3.16 -16.97
CA TYR A 125 -3.43 -4.60 -17.12
C TYR A 125 -4.79 -4.94 -17.76
N GLU A 126 -5.75 -4.02 -17.76
CA GLU A 126 -7.00 -4.14 -18.53
C GLU A 126 -6.87 -3.49 -19.92
N SER A 127 -5.89 -2.62 -20.16
CA SER A 127 -5.61 -2.05 -21.47
C SER A 127 -4.76 -2.95 -22.39
N LYS A 128 -4.52 -4.20 -22.00
CA LYS A 128 -3.75 -5.21 -22.75
C LYS A 128 -4.64 -6.33 -23.23
#